data_AF-A0A9E4A463-F1
#
_entry.id   AF-A0A9E4A463-F1
#
_cell.length_a   1.000
_cell.length_b   1.000
_cell.length_c   1.000
_cell.angle_alpha   90.00
_cell.angle_beta   90.00
_cell.angle_gamma   90.00
#
_symmetry.space_group_name_H-M   'P 1'
#
loop_
_entity.id
_entity.type
_entity.pdbx_description
1 polymer ?
#
loop_
_entity_poly.entity_id
_entity_poly.type
_entity_poly.pdbx_seq_one_letter_code
_entity_poly.pdbx_strand_id
1 'polypeptide(L)'
;MDTYQFQSMGVRQIFLGALRHYRVNFLKLVGIAAPGTLIGGLAFQAIWIYGYAEIGGPQVLAAALPYTAITVFQSLVVTAAGTFVVSQDLLGRSINVGEAYSRVLGSLFPLLGVLIIFMLGSLALSTIAAGIGLMVFIPGIVVYIWFCLAAPVVIIEREGGFGALKRSRVLVKGFFDKAFFLVVWLTLVEAFVVILVLSLPLLIGSFPGFPSLLSFLSICLSLPINTFRIISTTMLYYDLRVRKEGYDLQILAQELATPL
;
A
#
# COMPACT_ATOMS: atom_id res chain seq x y z
N MET A 1 -0.82 26.90 -5.29
CA MET A 1 -0.07 25.65 -5.06
C MET A 1 0.66 25.37 -6.35
N ASP A 2 1.99 25.28 -6.33
CA ASP A 2 2.77 25.01 -7.54
C ASP A 2 2.35 23.66 -8.12
N THR A 3 1.86 23.65 -9.36
CA THR A 3 1.54 22.42 -10.09
C THR A 3 2.79 21.55 -10.13
N TYR A 4 2.69 20.29 -9.68
CA TYR A 4 3.86 19.42 -9.61
C TYR A 4 4.36 19.15 -11.03
N GLN A 5 5.49 19.74 -11.43
CA GLN A 5 6.10 19.42 -12.72
C GLN A 5 6.63 17.99 -12.66
N PHE A 6 6.02 17.11 -13.44
CA PHE A 6 6.39 15.70 -13.55
C PHE A 6 7.75 15.54 -14.23
N GLN A 7 8.83 15.88 -13.54
CA GLN A 7 10.20 15.65 -14.00
C GLN A 7 10.71 14.30 -13.52
N SER A 8 11.73 13.77 -14.20
CA SER A 8 12.37 12.53 -13.77
C SER A 8 13.04 12.73 -12.41
N MET A 9 12.66 11.94 -11.41
CA MET A 9 13.10 12.06 -10.02
C MET A 9 14.12 10.98 -9.63
N GLY A 10 15.09 11.37 -8.82
CA GLY A 10 15.91 10.42 -8.05
C GLY A 10 15.15 9.89 -6.82
N VAL A 11 15.60 8.76 -6.24
CA VAL A 11 14.98 8.17 -5.02
C VAL A 11 14.90 9.18 -3.88
N ARG A 12 15.95 9.99 -3.69
CA ARG A 12 15.97 11.07 -2.70
C ARG A 12 14.92 12.14 -2.97
N GLN A 13 14.70 12.51 -4.22
CA GLN A 13 13.70 13.52 -4.59
C GLN A 13 12.28 12.99 -4.39
N ILE A 14 12.03 11.71 -4.70
CA ILE A 14 10.76 11.05 -4.37
C ILE A 14 10.52 11.12 -2.86
N PHE A 15 11.54 10.80 -2.04
CA PHE A 15 11.41 10.83 -0.59
C PHE A 15 11.15 12.24 -0.04
N LEU A 16 11.92 13.24 -0.49
CA LEU A 16 11.77 14.62 -0.07
C LEU A 16 10.44 15.23 -0.54
N GLY A 17 10.03 14.91 -1.78
CA GLY A 17 8.73 15.28 -2.32
C GLY A 17 7.59 14.66 -1.53
N ALA A 18 7.70 13.37 -1.20
CA ALA A 18 6.73 12.67 -0.38
C ALA A 18 6.64 13.29 1.01
N LEU A 19 7.78 13.62 1.65
CA LEU A 19 7.82 14.27 2.96
C LEU A 19 7.21 15.67 2.92
N ARG A 20 7.46 16.45 1.86
CA ARG A 20 6.85 17.77 1.67
C ARG A 20 5.33 17.68 1.55
N HIS A 21 4.83 16.80 0.67
CA HIS A 21 3.39 16.57 0.51
C HIS A 21 2.75 16.05 1.79
N TYR A 22 3.43 15.12 2.47
CA TYR A 22 2.99 14.55 3.72
C TYR A 22 2.81 15.62 4.80
N ARG A 23 3.75 16.56 4.95
CA ARG A 23 3.68 17.62 5.98
C ARG A 23 2.56 18.63 5.72
N VAL A 24 2.28 18.94 4.45
CA VAL A 24 1.25 19.93 4.08
C VAL A 24 -0.15 19.31 4.12
N ASN A 25 -0.31 18.07 3.67
CA ASN A 25 -1.61 17.41 3.53
C ASN A 25 -1.85 16.31 4.57
N PHE A 26 -1.10 16.33 5.70
CA PHE A 26 -1.09 15.25 6.70
C PHE A 26 -2.50 14.83 7.14
N LEU A 27 -3.31 15.78 7.59
CA LEU A 27 -4.67 15.50 8.10
C LEU A 27 -5.57 14.89 7.03
N LYS A 28 -5.52 15.41 5.80
CA LYS A 28 -6.33 14.92 4.69
C LYS A 28 -5.97 13.47 4.37
N LEU A 29 -4.68 13.19 4.26
CA LEU A 29 -4.18 11.87 3.86
C LEU A 29 -4.33 10.82 4.97
N VAL A 30 -4.15 11.20 6.23
CA VAL A 30 -4.49 10.36 7.38
C VAL A 30 -6.00 10.13 7.45
N GLY A 31 -6.81 11.16 7.19
CA GLY A 31 -8.27 11.05 7.15
C GLY A 31 -8.79 10.09 6.06
N ILE A 32 -8.02 9.89 4.98
CA ILE A 32 -8.35 8.89 3.94
C ILE A 32 -7.89 7.50 4.37
N ALA A 33 -6.73 7.36 5.00
CA ALA A 33 -6.24 6.05 5.44
C ALA A 33 -6.99 5.54 6.68
N ALA A 34 -7.44 6.44 7.55
CA ALA A 34 -7.99 6.13 8.86
C ALA A 34 -9.23 5.22 8.82
N PRO A 35 -10.28 5.46 8.01
CA PRO A 35 -11.46 4.62 8.01
C PRO A 35 -11.13 3.17 7.69
N GLY A 36 -10.34 2.95 6.63
CA GLY A 36 -9.91 1.60 6.27
C GLY A 36 -9.09 0.97 7.40
N THR A 37 -7.97 1.59 7.77
CA THR A 37 -7.04 1.01 8.74
C THR A 37 -7.66 0.80 10.12
N LEU A 38 -8.52 1.70 10.60
CA LEU A 38 -9.25 1.55 11.86
C LEU A 38 -10.26 0.39 11.79
N ILE A 39 -11.07 0.33 10.74
CA ILE A 39 -12.07 -0.74 10.59
C ILE A 39 -11.38 -2.11 10.56
N GLY A 40 -10.33 -2.28 9.75
CA GLY A 40 -9.64 -3.58 9.70
C GLY A 40 -8.78 -3.89 10.89
N GLY A 41 -8.18 -2.88 11.52
CA GLY A 41 -7.41 -3.06 12.75
C GLY A 41 -8.30 -3.51 13.89
N LEU A 42 -9.47 -2.89 14.05
CA LEU A 42 -10.45 -3.27 15.07
C LEU A 42 -11.14 -4.60 14.73
N ALA A 43 -11.47 -4.85 13.46
CA ALA A 43 -12.01 -6.12 13.01
C ALA A 43 -10.99 -7.26 13.24
N PHE A 44 -9.70 -7.02 12.94
CA PHE A 44 -8.64 -7.94 13.29
C PHE A 44 -8.63 -8.23 14.77
N GLN A 45 -8.61 -7.18 15.59
CA GLN A 45 -8.53 -7.34 17.03
C GLN A 45 -9.72 -8.15 17.57
N ALA A 46 -10.94 -7.86 17.10
CA ALA A 46 -12.13 -8.61 17.47
C ALA A 46 -12.05 -10.08 17.03
N ILE A 47 -11.71 -10.35 15.76
CA ILE A 47 -11.62 -11.72 15.24
C ILE A 47 -10.49 -12.49 15.93
N TRP A 48 -9.36 -11.84 16.23
CA TRP A 48 -8.22 -12.51 16.85
C TRP A 48 -8.44 -12.81 18.33
N ILE A 49 -9.01 -11.87 19.07
CA ILE A 49 -9.32 -12.03 20.50
C ILE A 49 -10.49 -13.01 20.70
N TYR A 50 -11.57 -12.89 19.92
CA TYR A 50 -12.78 -13.69 20.14
C TYR A 50 -12.85 -14.97 19.28
N GLY A 51 -12.12 -15.03 18.18
CA GLY A 51 -12.22 -16.10 17.19
C GLY A 51 -11.07 -17.09 17.17
N TYR A 52 -9.82 -16.68 17.45
CA TYR A 52 -8.65 -17.58 17.36
C TYR A 52 -8.03 -17.95 18.70
N ALA A 53 -8.34 -17.23 19.79
CA ALA A 53 -7.79 -17.52 21.11
C ALA A 53 -8.15 -18.92 21.64
N GLU A 54 -9.28 -19.48 21.18
CA GLU A 54 -9.78 -20.80 21.57
C GLU A 54 -9.51 -21.91 20.54
N ILE A 55 -9.07 -21.55 19.32
CA ILE A 55 -8.82 -22.51 18.24
C ILE A 55 -7.39 -23.04 18.38
N GLY A 56 -7.25 -24.32 18.72
CA GLY A 56 -5.96 -25.02 18.73
C GLY A 56 -5.73 -25.82 17.44
N GLY A 57 -4.48 -25.90 16.97
CA GLY A 57 -4.07 -26.81 15.90
C GLY A 57 -4.39 -26.33 14.46
N PRO A 58 -4.58 -27.25 13.49
CA PRO A 58 -4.71 -26.92 12.06
C PRO A 58 -5.88 -26.01 11.69
N GLN A 59 -6.90 -25.94 12.55
CA GLN A 59 -8.09 -25.11 12.35
C GLN A 59 -7.77 -23.61 12.35
N VAL A 60 -6.68 -23.19 13.02
CA VAL A 60 -6.19 -21.80 13.00
C VAL A 60 -5.81 -21.38 11.58
N LEU A 61 -5.20 -22.26 10.78
CA LEU A 61 -4.80 -21.97 9.40
C LEU A 61 -6.02 -21.76 8.50
N ALA A 62 -7.02 -22.62 8.62
CA ALA A 62 -8.26 -22.50 7.85
C ALA A 62 -8.99 -21.20 8.17
N ALA A 63 -9.00 -20.82 9.44
CA ALA A 63 -9.70 -19.65 9.90
C ALA A 63 -8.87 -18.36 9.68
N ALA A 64 -7.53 -18.42 9.56
CA ALA A 64 -6.67 -17.29 9.22
C ALA A 64 -6.78 -16.82 7.76
N LEU A 65 -7.14 -17.70 6.81
CA LEU A 65 -7.22 -17.39 5.38
C LEU A 65 -8.27 -16.31 5.03
N PRO A 66 -9.54 -16.40 5.50
CA PRO A 66 -10.51 -15.33 5.29
C PRO A 66 -10.05 -14.00 5.89
N TYR A 67 -9.38 -14.04 7.04
CA TYR A 67 -8.88 -12.85 7.71
C TYR A 67 -7.75 -12.17 6.94
N THR A 68 -6.77 -12.94 6.43
CA THR A 68 -5.71 -12.39 5.58
C THR A 68 -6.30 -11.82 4.28
N ALA A 69 -7.32 -12.47 3.71
CA ALA A 69 -8.03 -11.94 2.53
C ALA A 69 -8.65 -10.57 2.81
N ILE A 70 -9.37 -10.42 3.93
CA ILE A 70 -10.03 -9.16 4.33
C ILE A 70 -8.99 -8.05 4.51
N THR A 71 -7.89 -8.32 5.21
CA THR A 71 -6.87 -7.31 5.48
C THR A 71 -6.09 -6.88 4.24
N VAL A 72 -5.71 -7.84 3.38
CA VAL A 72 -5.10 -7.53 2.09
C VAL A 72 -6.06 -6.72 1.24
N PHE A 73 -7.34 -7.12 1.17
CA PHE A 73 -8.34 -6.37 0.40
C PHE A 73 -8.51 -4.94 0.89
N GLN A 74 -8.61 -4.76 2.21
CA GLN A 74 -8.69 -3.44 2.80
C GLN A 74 -7.44 -2.59 2.50
N SER A 75 -6.25 -3.19 2.61
CA SER A 75 -5.00 -2.48 2.28
C SER A 75 -4.96 -2.03 0.81
N LEU A 76 -5.51 -2.83 -0.10
CA LEU A 76 -5.64 -2.49 -1.51
C LEU A 76 -6.61 -1.31 -1.71
N VAL A 77 -7.76 -1.33 -1.03
CA VAL A 77 -8.76 -0.25 -1.07
C VAL A 77 -8.18 1.06 -0.53
N VAL A 78 -7.50 1.02 0.63
CA VAL A 78 -6.86 2.20 1.24
C VAL A 78 -5.75 2.73 0.33
N THR A 79 -4.92 1.85 -0.22
CA THR A 79 -3.84 2.24 -1.13
C THR A 79 -4.40 2.85 -2.41
N ALA A 80 -5.46 2.29 -2.98
CA ALA A 80 -6.13 2.83 -4.16
C ALA A 80 -6.74 4.22 -3.89
N ALA A 81 -7.49 4.36 -2.80
CA ALA A 81 -8.10 5.64 -2.39
C ALA A 81 -7.04 6.73 -2.18
N GLY A 82 -6.00 6.41 -1.40
CA GLY A 82 -4.91 7.34 -1.13
C GLY A 82 -4.12 7.68 -2.40
N THR A 83 -3.86 6.70 -3.29
CA THR A 83 -3.19 6.95 -4.56
C THR A 83 -3.99 7.89 -5.44
N PHE A 84 -5.32 7.72 -5.50
CA PHE A 84 -6.20 8.61 -6.26
C PHE A 84 -6.16 10.05 -5.73
N VAL A 85 -6.20 10.23 -4.40
CA VAL A 85 -6.11 11.57 -3.80
C VAL A 85 -4.75 12.20 -4.03
N VAL A 86 -3.66 11.47 -3.77
CA VAL A 86 -2.30 11.99 -4.01
C VAL A 86 -2.13 12.34 -5.49
N SER A 87 -2.65 11.52 -6.40
CA SER A 87 -2.66 11.78 -7.84
C SER A 87 -3.38 13.08 -8.18
N GLN A 88 -4.60 13.31 -7.67
CA GLN A 88 -5.32 14.56 -7.94
C GLN A 88 -4.62 15.77 -7.31
N ASP A 89 -4.12 15.64 -6.08
CA ASP A 89 -3.37 16.70 -5.40
C ASP A 89 -2.11 17.09 -6.20
N LEU A 90 -1.39 16.11 -6.77
CA LEU A 90 -0.22 16.35 -7.64
C LEU A 90 -0.61 17.07 -8.95
N LEU A 91 -1.80 16.78 -9.47
CA LEU A 91 -2.39 17.45 -10.64
C LEU A 91 -3.04 18.81 -10.29
N GLY A 92 -2.88 19.30 -9.05
CA GLY A 92 -3.42 20.58 -8.61
C GLY A 92 -4.94 20.58 -8.35
N ARG A 93 -5.57 19.41 -8.31
CA ARG A 93 -7.01 19.25 -8.07
C ARG A 93 -7.26 18.83 -6.62
N SER A 94 -8.13 19.55 -5.93
CA SER A 94 -8.58 19.16 -4.58
C SER A 94 -9.85 18.31 -4.67
N ILE A 95 -9.76 17.05 -4.29
CA ILE A 95 -10.91 16.16 -4.09
C ILE A 95 -11.12 15.81 -2.62
N ASN A 96 -12.37 15.55 -2.25
CA ASN A 96 -12.78 15.17 -0.91
C ASN A 96 -12.61 13.67 -0.65
N VAL A 97 -12.56 13.29 0.64
CA VAL A 97 -12.41 11.88 1.06
C VAL A 97 -13.56 11.00 0.53
N GLY A 98 -14.80 11.51 0.59
CA GLY A 98 -15.98 10.79 0.09
C GLY A 98 -15.89 10.49 -1.41
N GLU A 99 -15.49 11.48 -2.22
CA GLU A 99 -15.33 11.33 -3.67
C GLU A 99 -14.24 10.30 -4.02
N ALA A 100 -13.16 10.27 -3.24
CA ALA A 100 -12.10 9.29 -3.41
C ALA A 100 -12.61 7.86 -3.18
N TYR A 101 -13.38 7.64 -2.11
CA TYR A 101 -13.97 6.33 -1.83
C TYR A 101 -15.05 5.94 -2.85
N SER A 102 -15.90 6.87 -3.28
CA SER A 102 -16.86 6.64 -4.37
C SER A 102 -16.18 6.19 -5.66
N ARG A 103 -14.99 6.75 -5.95
CA ARG A 103 -14.20 6.32 -7.10
C ARG A 103 -13.67 4.90 -6.94
N VAL A 104 -13.21 4.55 -5.73
CA VAL A 104 -12.72 3.19 -5.43
C VAL A 104 -13.82 2.14 -5.52
N LEU A 105 -15.07 2.49 -5.17
CA LEU A 105 -16.22 1.59 -5.33
C LEU A 105 -16.37 1.08 -6.77
N GLY A 106 -16.08 1.91 -7.77
CA GLY A 106 -16.09 1.51 -9.18
C GLY A 106 -14.93 0.58 -9.59
N SER A 107 -13.92 0.43 -8.74
CA SER A 107 -12.72 -0.39 -8.97
C SER A 107 -12.65 -1.64 -8.07
N LEU A 108 -13.67 -1.93 -7.27
CA LEU A 108 -13.64 -3.07 -6.35
C LEU A 108 -13.46 -4.41 -7.07
N PHE A 109 -14.12 -4.61 -8.22
CA PHE A 109 -13.95 -5.84 -9.01
C PHE A 109 -12.51 -6.00 -9.56
N PRO A 110 -11.92 -4.98 -10.20
CA PRO A 110 -10.48 -4.98 -10.52
C PRO A 110 -9.56 -5.29 -9.34
N LEU A 111 -9.82 -4.68 -8.18
CA LEU A 111 -9.05 -4.90 -6.95
C LEU A 111 -9.22 -6.31 -6.39
N LEU A 112 -10.43 -6.89 -6.47
CA LEU A 112 -10.70 -8.29 -6.12
C LEU A 112 -9.91 -9.25 -7.01
N GLY A 113 -9.81 -8.95 -8.32
CA GLY A 113 -8.95 -9.71 -9.22
C GLY A 113 -7.49 -9.72 -8.76
N VAL A 114 -6.97 -8.55 -8.35
CA VAL A 114 -5.60 -8.44 -7.81
C VAL A 114 -5.46 -9.22 -6.50
N LEU A 115 -6.44 -9.11 -5.59
CA LEU A 115 -6.48 -9.85 -4.34
C LEU A 115 -6.39 -11.36 -4.58
N ILE A 116 -7.23 -11.91 -5.45
CA ILE A 116 -7.29 -13.35 -5.72
C ILE A 116 -5.94 -13.84 -6.25
N ILE A 117 -5.34 -13.12 -7.20
CA ILE A 117 -4.03 -13.50 -7.76
C ILE A 117 -2.94 -13.41 -6.70
N PHE A 118 -2.96 -12.36 -5.87
CA PHE A 118 -1.99 -12.21 -4.78
C PHE A 118 -2.12 -13.33 -3.73
N MET A 119 -3.35 -13.67 -3.34
CA MET A 119 -3.63 -14.75 -2.38
C MET A 119 -3.20 -16.11 -2.93
N LEU A 120 -3.57 -16.45 -4.17
CA LEU A 120 -3.14 -17.69 -4.82
C LEU A 120 -1.61 -17.76 -4.97
N GLY A 121 -0.98 -16.66 -5.36
CA GLY A 121 0.47 -16.55 -5.44
C GLY A 121 1.14 -16.74 -4.08
N SER A 122 0.62 -16.12 -3.02
CA SER A 122 1.14 -16.26 -1.66
C SER A 122 0.98 -17.68 -1.12
N LEU A 123 -0.14 -18.34 -1.42
CA LEU A 123 -0.39 -19.72 -1.02
C LEU A 123 0.58 -20.67 -1.74
N ALA A 124 0.72 -20.54 -3.05
CA ALA A 124 1.68 -21.33 -3.82
C ALA A 124 3.13 -21.11 -3.35
N LEU A 125 3.49 -19.87 -3.01
CA LEU A 125 4.80 -19.56 -2.47
C LEU A 125 5.01 -20.21 -1.09
N SER A 126 4.00 -20.18 -0.23
CA SER A 126 4.06 -20.78 1.10
C SER A 126 4.17 -22.31 1.09
N THR A 127 3.49 -22.99 0.16
CA THR A 127 3.58 -24.46 0.01
C THR A 127 4.96 -24.88 -0.48
N ILE A 128 5.55 -24.12 -1.41
CA ILE A 128 6.93 -24.35 -1.86
C ILE A 128 7.92 -24.06 -0.72
N ALA A 129 7.70 -22.98 0.05
CA ALA A 129 8.54 -22.63 1.19
C ALA A 129 8.53 -23.69 2.29
N ALA A 130 7.40 -24.37 2.50
CA ALA A 130 7.33 -25.50 3.44
C ALA A 130 8.22 -26.68 3.03
N GLY A 131 8.49 -26.86 1.72
CA GLY A 131 9.34 -27.93 1.20
C GLY A 131 10.83 -27.58 1.10
N ILE A 132 11.16 -26.32 0.77
CA ILE A 132 12.54 -25.88 0.43
C ILE A 132 13.07 -24.80 1.39
N GLY A 133 12.27 -24.41 2.39
CA GLY A 133 12.64 -23.45 3.43
C GLY A 133 12.89 -22.03 2.93
N LEU A 134 13.87 -21.37 3.53
CA LEU A 134 14.17 -19.94 3.34
C LEU A 134 14.60 -19.56 1.91
N MET A 135 14.91 -20.54 1.06
CA MET A 135 15.27 -20.31 -0.36
C MET A 135 14.18 -19.57 -1.15
N VAL A 136 12.93 -19.61 -0.69
CA VAL A 136 11.78 -18.95 -1.35
C VAL A 136 11.68 -17.46 -0.98
N PHE A 137 12.44 -16.99 0.00
CA PHE A 137 12.37 -15.61 0.47
C PHE A 137 12.80 -14.59 -0.62
N ILE A 138 13.91 -14.86 -1.31
CA ILE A 138 14.43 -14.00 -2.38
C ILE A 138 13.43 -13.85 -3.53
N PRO A 139 12.88 -14.93 -4.14
CA PRO A 139 11.89 -14.79 -5.20
C PRO A 139 10.60 -14.10 -4.72
N GLY A 140 10.20 -14.30 -3.46
CA GLY A 140 9.08 -13.55 -2.86
C GLY A 140 9.27 -12.04 -2.88
N ILE A 141 10.46 -11.57 -2.49
CA ILE A 141 10.81 -10.13 -2.52
C ILE A 141 10.77 -9.59 -3.96
N VAL A 142 11.33 -10.32 -4.92
CA VAL A 142 11.33 -9.90 -6.33
C VAL A 142 9.90 -9.74 -6.87
N VAL A 143 9.03 -10.70 -6.56
CA VAL A 143 7.62 -10.66 -6.94
C VAL A 143 6.91 -9.47 -6.29
N TYR A 144 7.15 -9.25 -4.99
CA TYR A 144 6.57 -8.11 -4.26
C TYR A 144 6.95 -6.77 -4.89
N ILE A 145 8.21 -6.60 -5.29
CA ILE A 145 8.69 -5.37 -5.92
C ILE A 145 8.13 -5.19 -7.33
N TRP A 146 7.99 -6.25 -8.13
CA TRP A 146 7.35 -6.14 -9.45
C TRP A 146 5.89 -5.69 -9.38
N PHE A 147 5.20 -5.98 -8.28
CA PHE A 147 3.78 -5.69 -8.12
C PHE A 147 3.48 -4.52 -7.17
N CYS A 148 4.50 -3.78 -6.73
CA CYS A 148 4.32 -2.66 -5.82
C CYS A 148 3.48 -1.50 -6.40
N LEU A 149 3.34 -1.43 -7.73
CA LEU A 149 2.53 -0.41 -8.43
C LEU A 149 1.16 -0.94 -8.90
N ALA A 150 0.75 -2.15 -8.48
CA ALA A 150 -0.52 -2.73 -8.90
C ALA A 150 -1.72 -1.86 -8.49
N ALA A 151 -1.77 -1.38 -7.24
CA ALA A 151 -2.87 -0.53 -6.78
C ALA A 151 -2.94 0.83 -7.52
N PRO A 152 -1.83 1.58 -7.72
CA PRO A 152 -1.82 2.75 -8.59
C PRO A 152 -2.33 2.47 -10.01
N VAL A 153 -1.91 1.36 -10.62
CA VAL A 153 -2.37 0.96 -11.96
C VAL A 153 -3.88 0.71 -11.97
N VAL A 154 -4.42 0.00 -10.97
CA VAL A 154 -5.87 -0.28 -10.92
C VAL A 154 -6.70 1.00 -10.85
N ILE A 155 -6.31 1.94 -9.99
CA ILE A 155 -7.14 3.12 -9.75
C ILE A 155 -6.94 4.23 -10.79
N ILE A 156 -5.72 4.38 -11.32
CA ILE A 156 -5.38 5.43 -12.29
C ILE A 156 -5.62 4.94 -13.72
N GLU A 157 -5.16 3.75 -14.07
CA GLU A 157 -5.24 3.20 -15.43
C GLU A 157 -6.50 2.35 -15.66
N ARG A 158 -7.26 2.05 -14.60
CA ARG A 158 -8.49 1.22 -14.64
C ARG A 158 -8.27 -0.21 -15.14
N GLU A 159 -7.05 -0.71 -15.04
CA GLU A 159 -6.69 -2.09 -15.37
C GLU A 159 -6.84 -2.99 -14.14
N GLY A 160 -7.45 -4.17 -14.29
CA GLY A 160 -7.73 -5.08 -13.16
C GLY A 160 -6.98 -6.41 -13.22
N GLY A 161 -6.90 -7.09 -12.08
CA GLY A 161 -6.35 -8.46 -11.98
C GLY A 161 -4.98 -8.62 -12.64
N PHE A 162 -4.88 -9.53 -13.62
CA PHE A 162 -3.63 -9.79 -14.34
C PHE A 162 -3.16 -8.61 -15.19
N GLY A 163 -4.08 -7.80 -15.73
CA GLY A 163 -3.74 -6.58 -16.49
C GLY A 163 -2.94 -5.61 -15.62
N ALA A 164 -3.41 -5.36 -14.40
CA ALA A 164 -2.73 -4.51 -13.42
C ALA A 164 -1.33 -5.02 -13.06
N LEU A 165 -1.20 -6.32 -12.79
CA LEU A 165 0.08 -6.93 -12.40
C LEU A 165 1.10 -6.92 -13.54
N LYS A 166 0.67 -7.26 -14.76
CA LYS A 166 1.51 -7.21 -15.96
C LYS A 166 2.01 -5.78 -16.19
N ARG A 167 1.12 -4.82 -16.07
CA ARG A 167 1.42 -3.40 -16.25
C ARG A 167 2.37 -2.87 -15.18
N SER A 168 2.16 -3.20 -13.90
CA SER A 168 3.09 -2.89 -12.81
C SER A 168 4.49 -3.43 -13.12
N ARG A 169 4.61 -4.69 -13.56
CA ARG A 169 5.90 -5.29 -13.93
C ARG A 169 6.56 -4.56 -15.10
N VAL A 170 5.78 -4.16 -16.12
CA VAL A 170 6.28 -3.37 -17.25
C VAL A 170 6.83 -2.03 -16.78
N LEU A 171 6.16 -1.35 -15.85
CA LEU A 171 6.62 -0.08 -15.28
C LEU A 171 7.88 -0.23 -14.42
N VAL A 172 8.01 -1.30 -13.63
CA VAL A 172 9.18 -1.54 -12.78
C VAL A 172 10.40 -2.07 -13.56
N LYS A 173 10.20 -2.80 -14.66
CA LYS A 173 11.29 -3.44 -15.43
C LYS A 173 12.35 -2.44 -15.93
N GLY A 174 13.60 -2.55 -15.52
CA GLY A 174 14.68 -1.62 -15.91
C GLY A 174 14.87 -0.44 -14.94
N PHE A 175 14.00 -0.30 -13.94
CA PHE A 175 14.19 0.58 -12.78
C PHE A 175 13.91 -0.20 -11.47
N PHE A 176 14.26 -1.49 -11.49
CA PHE A 176 13.99 -2.41 -10.38
C PHE A 176 14.76 -2.01 -9.12
N ASP A 177 15.99 -1.54 -9.27
CA ASP A 177 16.85 -1.01 -8.21
C ASP A 177 16.15 0.11 -7.44
N LYS A 178 15.59 1.10 -8.12
CA LYS A 178 14.86 2.21 -7.48
C LYS A 178 13.63 1.71 -6.71
N ALA A 179 12.83 0.85 -7.34
CA ALA A 179 11.65 0.27 -6.70
C ALA A 179 12.04 -0.61 -5.51
N PHE A 180 13.12 -1.40 -5.62
CA PHE A 180 13.67 -2.22 -4.57
C PHE A 180 14.06 -1.38 -3.36
N PHE A 181 14.91 -0.36 -3.53
CA PHE A 181 15.37 0.46 -2.41
C PHE A 181 14.21 1.18 -1.73
N LEU A 182 13.28 1.76 -2.49
CA LEU A 182 12.14 2.47 -1.93
C LEU A 182 11.21 1.53 -1.15
N VAL A 183 10.81 0.41 -1.75
CA VAL A 183 9.88 -0.54 -1.13
C VAL A 183 10.52 -1.22 0.08
N VAL A 184 11.76 -1.71 -0.05
CA VAL A 184 12.47 -2.36 1.06
C VAL A 184 12.66 -1.39 2.22
N TRP A 185 13.07 -0.14 1.96
CA TRP A 185 13.23 0.86 3.01
C TRP A 185 11.91 1.14 3.74
N LEU A 186 10.81 1.33 3.00
CA LEU A 186 9.49 1.53 3.59
C LEU A 186 9.02 0.34 4.42
N THR A 187 9.32 -0.88 3.97
CA THR A 187 8.99 -2.11 4.71
C THR A 187 9.85 -2.26 5.96
N LEU A 188 11.14 -1.91 5.91
CA LEU A 188 12.03 -1.95 7.07
C LEU A 188 11.62 -0.93 8.14
N VAL A 189 11.22 0.28 7.74
CA VAL A 189 10.71 1.29 8.68
C VAL A 189 9.42 0.82 9.36
N GLU A 190 8.49 0.24 8.60
CA GLU A 190 7.28 -0.35 9.16
C GLU A 190 7.61 -1.50 10.12
N ALA A 191 8.48 -2.43 9.71
CA ALA A 191 8.90 -3.55 10.53
C ALA A 191 9.58 -3.11 11.83
N PHE A 192 10.43 -2.08 11.76
CA PHE A 192 11.08 -1.51 12.94
C PHE A 192 10.07 -0.96 13.95
N VAL A 193 9.05 -0.23 13.47
CA VAL A 193 7.99 0.31 14.33
C VAL A 193 7.16 -0.82 14.95
N VAL A 194 6.82 -1.85 14.18
CA VAL A 194 6.12 -3.03 14.70
C VAL A 194 6.94 -3.73 15.78
N ILE A 195 8.24 -3.96 15.54
CA ILE A 195 9.14 -4.59 16.52
C ILE A 195 9.22 -3.75 17.80
N LEU A 196 9.37 -2.42 17.68
CA LEU A 196 9.38 -1.53 18.84
C LEU A 196 8.11 -1.66 19.66
N VAL A 197 6.93 -1.63 19.02
CA VAL A 197 5.66 -1.78 19.72
C VAL A 197 5.58 -3.16 20.38
N LEU A 198 5.86 -4.24 19.66
CA LEU A 198 5.82 -5.61 20.19
C LEU A 198 6.85 -5.85 21.33
N SER A 199 7.91 -5.05 21.41
CA SER A 199 8.90 -5.12 22.49
C SER A 199 8.49 -4.43 23.79
N LEU A 200 7.48 -3.55 23.78
CA LEU A 200 7.01 -2.83 24.96
C LEU A 200 6.65 -3.74 26.16
N PRO A 201 5.91 -4.86 26.02
CA PRO A 201 5.62 -5.72 27.17
C PRO A 201 6.86 -6.31 27.83
N LEU A 202 7.97 -6.45 27.10
CA LEU A 202 9.24 -6.90 27.67
C LEU A 202 9.92 -5.82 28.52
N LEU A 203 9.66 -4.54 28.24
CA LEU A 203 10.29 -3.39 28.91
C LEU A 203 9.52 -2.93 30.15
N ILE A 204 8.19 -2.89 30.08
CA ILE A 204 7.33 -2.30 31.12
C ILE A 204 6.41 -3.30 31.81
N GLY A 205 6.47 -4.58 31.42
CA GLY A 205 5.61 -5.64 31.93
C GLY A 205 4.22 -5.65 31.29
N SER A 206 3.52 -6.77 31.46
CA SER A 206 2.17 -6.99 30.93
C SER A 206 1.12 -6.87 32.03
N PHE A 207 -0.02 -6.26 31.73
CA PHE A 207 -1.16 -6.12 32.65
C PHE A 207 -2.51 -6.31 31.94
N PRO A 208 -3.62 -6.54 32.68
CA PRO A 208 -4.94 -6.68 32.07
C PRO A 208 -5.33 -5.45 31.22
N GLY A 209 -5.63 -5.65 29.95
CA GLY A 209 -5.92 -4.59 28.98
C GLY A 209 -4.71 -4.09 28.17
N PHE A 210 -3.49 -4.49 28.54
CA PHE A 210 -2.28 -4.16 27.79
C PHE A 210 -2.31 -4.60 26.32
N PRO A 211 -2.82 -5.81 25.96
CA PRO A 211 -2.92 -6.20 24.55
C PRO A 211 -3.77 -5.24 23.71
N SER A 212 -4.90 -4.76 24.25
CA SER A 212 -5.76 -3.80 23.58
C SER A 212 -5.10 -2.45 23.39
N LEU A 213 -4.38 -1.97 24.40
CA LEU A 213 -3.58 -0.75 24.31
C LEU A 213 -2.49 -0.89 23.24
N LEU A 214 -1.83 -2.05 23.18
CA LEU A 214 -0.77 -2.34 22.22
C LEU A 214 -1.30 -2.36 20.79
N SER A 215 -2.45 -2.99 20.55
CA SER A 215 -3.13 -2.99 19.26
C SER A 215 -3.54 -1.58 18.84
N PHE A 216 -4.12 -0.80 19.75
CA PHE A 216 -4.48 0.59 19.48
C PHE A 216 -3.26 1.43 19.11
N LEU A 217 -2.18 1.33 19.88
CA LEU A 217 -0.93 2.04 19.62
C LEU A 217 -0.31 1.63 18.28
N SER A 218 -0.34 0.33 17.95
CA SER A 218 0.11 -0.20 16.65
C SER A 218 -0.67 0.43 15.50
N ILE A 219 -2.00 0.52 15.61
CA ILE A 219 -2.85 1.14 14.59
C ILE A 219 -2.50 2.62 14.43
N CYS A 220 -2.43 3.36 15.53
CA CYS A 220 -2.07 4.79 15.52
C CYS A 220 -0.71 5.06 14.89
N LEU A 221 0.30 4.23 15.16
CA LEU A 221 1.64 4.35 14.58
C LEU A 221 1.71 3.90 13.11
N SER A 222 0.87 2.94 12.71
CA SER A 222 0.84 2.43 11.33
C SER A 222 0.22 3.42 10.34
N LEU A 223 -0.75 4.23 10.78
CA LEU A 223 -1.43 5.24 9.95
C LEU A 223 -0.45 6.19 9.24
N PRO A 224 0.42 6.93 9.95
CA PRO A 224 1.35 7.87 9.33
C PRO A 224 2.30 7.19 8.35
N ILE A 225 2.74 5.97 8.66
CA ILE A 225 3.69 5.20 7.84
C ILE A 225 3.03 4.74 6.54
N ASN A 226 1.81 4.21 6.63
CA ASN A 226 1.05 3.76 5.46
C ASN A 226 0.72 4.93 4.53
N THR A 227 0.32 6.08 5.08
CA THR A 227 0.11 7.28 4.29
C THR A 227 1.40 7.70 3.55
N PHE A 228 2.54 7.71 4.25
CA PHE A 228 3.82 8.04 3.63
C PHE A 228 4.20 7.05 2.51
N ARG A 229 3.92 5.75 2.72
CA ARG A 229 4.10 4.70 1.70
C ARG A 229 3.27 5.00 0.46
N ILE A 230 2.00 5.33 0.61
CA ILE A 230 1.09 5.63 -0.52
C ILE A 230 1.61 6.81 -1.35
N ILE A 231 2.06 7.89 -0.70
CA ILE A 231 2.61 9.04 -1.42
C ILE A 231 3.87 8.63 -2.19
N SER A 232 4.78 7.92 -1.52
CA SER A 232 6.05 7.49 -2.11
C SER A 232 5.86 6.56 -3.31
N THR A 233 4.94 5.60 -3.21
CA THR A 233 4.64 4.67 -4.32
C THR A 233 3.89 5.37 -5.45
N THR A 234 3.02 6.34 -5.15
CA THR A 234 2.35 7.17 -6.19
C THR A 234 3.35 8.04 -6.94
N MET A 235 4.30 8.67 -6.23
CA MET A 235 5.37 9.44 -6.86
C MET A 235 6.29 8.56 -7.71
N LEU A 236 6.62 7.35 -7.21
CA LEU A 236 7.38 6.37 -8.00
C LEU A 236 6.61 5.97 -9.26
N TYR A 237 5.30 5.73 -9.16
CA TYR A 237 4.46 5.43 -10.32
C TYR A 237 4.56 6.51 -11.41
N TYR A 238 4.43 7.78 -11.03
CA TYR A 238 4.55 8.88 -11.97
C TYR A 238 5.98 9.05 -12.52
N ASP A 239 7.03 8.91 -11.69
CA ASP A 239 8.42 8.94 -12.17
C ASP A 239 8.67 7.89 -13.26
N LEU A 240 8.19 6.66 -13.05
CA LEU A 240 8.38 5.59 -14.02
C LEU A 240 7.58 5.82 -15.30
N ARG A 241 6.38 6.40 -15.22
CA ARG A 241 5.60 6.77 -16.42
C ARG A 241 6.21 7.92 -17.19
N VAL A 242 6.77 8.93 -16.51
CA VAL A 242 7.54 10.00 -17.17
C VAL A 242 8.72 9.39 -17.92
N ARG A 243 9.52 8.54 -17.26
CA ARG A 243 10.72 7.94 -17.85
C ARG A 243 10.45 7.00 -19.02
N LYS A 244 9.32 6.28 -19.00
CA LYS A 244 9.02 5.25 -20.01
C LYS A 244 8.06 5.69 -21.09
N GLU A 245 7.19 6.63 -20.80
CA GLU A 245 6.05 6.96 -21.66
C GLU A 245 6.03 8.44 -22.04
N GLY A 246 6.98 9.24 -21.54
CA GLY A 246 6.98 10.70 -21.74
C GLY A 246 5.70 11.31 -21.19
N TYR A 247 5.26 10.85 -20.02
CA TYR A 247 3.98 11.28 -19.43
C TYR A 247 3.90 12.79 -19.18
N ASP A 248 5.04 13.43 -18.93
CA ASP A 248 5.20 14.89 -18.87
C ASP A 248 4.81 15.58 -20.18
N LEU A 249 5.24 15.02 -21.32
CA LEU A 249 4.88 15.52 -22.65
C LEU A 249 3.39 15.32 -22.94
N GLN A 250 2.79 14.23 -22.45
CA GLN A 250 1.35 13.99 -22.61
C GLN A 250 0.51 15.03 -21.87
N ILE A 251 0.90 15.36 -20.64
CA ILE A 251 0.25 16.42 -19.86
C ILE A 251 0.42 17.78 -20.56
N LEU A 252 1.65 18.11 -20.98
CA LEU A 252 1.91 19.36 -21.69
C LEU A 252 1.09 19.48 -22.97
N ALA A 253 1.00 18.40 -23.75
CA ALA A 253 0.18 18.37 -24.96
C ALA A 253 -1.32 18.55 -24.65
N GLN A 254 -1.82 17.98 -23.55
CA GLN A 254 -3.21 18.18 -23.11
C GLN A 254 -3.47 19.62 -22.70
N GLU A 255 -2.57 20.24 -21.92
CA GLU A 255 -2.68 21.64 -21.51
C GLU A 255 -2.72 22.59 -22.72
N LEU A 256 -1.92 22.30 -23.76
CA LEU A 256 -1.92 23.07 -25.01
C LEU A 256 -3.16 22.81 -25.89
N ALA A 257 -3.77 21.63 -25.79
CA ALA A 257 -4.93 21.24 -26.59
C ALA A 257 -6.28 21.71 -26.01
N THR A 258 -6.34 22.02 -24.72
CA THR A 258 -7.49 22.71 -24.10
C THR A 258 -7.27 24.23 -24.15
N PRO A 259 -7.76 24.96 -25.18
CA PRO A 259 -7.76 26.41 -25.13
C PRO A 259 -8.62 26.84 -23.94
N LEU A 260 -8.14 27.85 -23.21
CA LEU A 260 -8.85 28.52 -22.11
C LEU A 260 -10.26 28.98 -22.53
#